data_AF-A0A968YX63-F1
#
_entry.id   AF-A0A968YX63-F1
#
_cell.length_a   1.000
_cell.length_b   1.000
_cell.length_c   1.000
_cell.angle_alpha   90.00
_cell.angle_beta   90.00
_cell.angle_gamma   90.00
#
_symmetry.space_group_name_H-M   'P 1'
#
loop_
_entity.id
_entity.type
_entity.pdbx_description
1 polymer ?
#
loop_
_entity_poly.entity_id
_entity_poly.type
_entity_poly.pdbx_seq_one_letter_code
_entity_poly.pdbx_strand_id
1 'polypeptide(L)'
;MSELTLEWREAVKSRIEKILDQQPSKNPGTIRLGRHPDLCDILFPNDEKISRLHAEIFFNCEQNSFYLRKLPEGKRPLIVDGEIITHGEVSLRQGSTIILGETEIKVVAVFVDLAYGLICPNIKCRNPDKRRIVDPKHLLEGCPWCGTSLAAAQSFHRS
;
A
#
# COMPACT_ATOMS: atom_id res chain seq x y z
N MET A 1 9.91 2.01 2.59
CA MET A 1 8.73 2.86 2.40
C MET A 1 8.05 2.47 1.11
N SER A 2 6.92 1.79 1.24
CA SER A 2 6.04 1.41 0.13
C SER A 2 5.18 2.59 -0.32
N GLU A 3 4.85 2.64 -1.61
CA GLU A 3 4.09 3.70 -2.25
C GLU A 3 2.98 3.12 -3.14
N LEU A 4 1.80 3.73 -3.10
CA LEU A 4 0.66 3.47 -3.98
C LEU A 4 0.32 4.76 -4.72
N THR A 5 0.32 4.74 -6.06
CA THR A 5 -0.11 5.89 -6.87
C THR A 5 -1.51 5.64 -7.42
N LEU A 6 -2.41 6.57 -7.14
CA LEU A 6 -3.79 6.58 -7.60
C LEU A 6 -3.98 7.66 -8.66
N GLU A 7 -4.84 7.39 -9.63
CA GLU A 7 -5.32 8.37 -10.61
C GLU A 7 -6.84 8.32 -10.71
N TRP A 8 -7.50 9.48 -10.75
CA TRP A 8 -8.94 9.58 -11.04
C TRP A 8 -9.27 10.87 -11.76
N ARG A 9 -10.48 10.97 -12.31
CA ARG A 9 -10.99 12.21 -12.91
C ARG A 9 -11.85 12.97 -11.92
N GLU A 10 -11.55 14.25 -11.78
CA GLU A 10 -12.39 15.23 -11.08
C GLU A 10 -12.91 16.23 -12.12
N ALA A 11 -14.18 16.07 -12.50
CA ALA A 11 -14.80 16.76 -13.63
C ALA A 11 -13.99 16.57 -14.93
N VAL A 12 -13.22 17.58 -15.35
CA VAL A 12 -12.42 17.56 -16.59
C VAL A 12 -10.92 17.37 -16.30
N LYS A 13 -10.50 17.42 -15.03
CA LYS A 13 -9.09 17.36 -14.64
C LYS A 13 -8.73 16.00 -14.07
N SER A 14 -7.66 15.38 -14.58
CA SER A 14 -7.05 14.22 -13.93
C SER A 14 -6.35 14.63 -12.63
N ARG A 15 -6.59 13.85 -11.58
CA ARG A 15 -5.91 13.92 -10.29
C ARG A 15 -5.02 12.71 -10.14
N ILE A 16 -3.83 12.93 -9.59
CA ILE A 16 -2.89 11.88 -9.23
C ILE A 16 -2.52 12.11 -7.76
N GLU A 17 -2.59 11.04 -6.96
CA GLU A 17 -2.23 11.07 -5.54
C GLU A 17 -1.28 9.93 -5.23
N LYS A 18 -0.26 10.20 -4.40
CA LYS A 18 0.66 9.21 -3.90
C LYS A 18 0.38 8.96 -2.42
N ILE A 19 0.25 7.69 -2.06
CA ILE A 19 0.09 7.23 -0.69
C ILE A 19 1.35 6.47 -0.30
N LEU A 20 2.04 6.94 0.73
CA LEU A 20 3.18 6.26 1.34
C LEU A 20 2.72 5.43 2.53
N ASP A 21 3.36 4.28 2.76
CA ASP A 21 3.20 3.55 4.01
C ASP A 21 3.64 4.43 5.19
N GLN A 22 2.88 4.34 6.30
CA GLN A 22 3.11 5.13 7.52
C GLN A 22 3.07 6.66 7.34
N GLN A 23 2.51 7.19 6.25
CA GLN A 23 2.32 8.63 6.14
C GLN A 23 1.36 9.16 7.22
N PRO A 24 1.55 10.39 7.72
CA PRO A 24 0.56 11.04 8.56
C PRO A 24 -0.79 11.14 7.85
N SER A 25 -1.86 10.86 8.59
CA SER A 25 -3.23 10.93 8.10
C SER A 25 -4.18 11.28 9.24
N LYS A 26 -5.45 11.53 8.91
CA LYS A 26 -6.50 11.80 9.91
C LYS A 26 -6.81 10.59 10.77
N ASN A 27 -6.44 9.39 10.33
CA ASN A 27 -6.53 8.16 11.10
C ASN A 27 -5.24 7.33 10.95
N PRO A 28 -4.35 7.36 11.95
CA PRO A 28 -3.01 6.77 11.85
C PRO A 28 -3.00 5.37 11.25
N GLY A 29 -2.09 5.14 10.30
CA GLY A 29 -1.91 3.86 9.62
C GLY A 29 -2.87 3.59 8.45
N THR A 30 -3.81 4.50 8.19
CA THR A 30 -4.80 4.36 7.09
C THR A 30 -5.00 5.68 6.35
N ILE A 31 -5.42 5.60 5.09
CA ILE A 31 -5.87 6.74 4.29
C ILE A 31 -7.36 6.60 4.06
N ARG A 32 -8.14 7.56 4.53
CA ARG A 32 -9.61 7.53 4.45
C ARG A 32 -10.13 8.24 3.20
N LEU A 33 -11.09 7.60 2.54
CA LEU A 33 -11.72 8.06 1.31
C LEU A 33 -13.19 8.39 1.60
N GLY A 34 -13.65 9.55 1.13
CA GLY A 34 -15.04 9.95 1.29
C GLY A 34 -15.31 11.41 0.94
N ARG A 35 -16.44 11.92 1.42
CA ARG A 35 -16.90 13.30 1.17
C ARG A 35 -16.62 14.28 2.29
N HIS A 36 -16.33 13.83 3.51
CA HIS A 36 -16.25 14.73 4.65
C HIS A 36 -14.81 15.23 4.88
N PRO A 37 -14.56 16.55 4.82
CA PRO A 37 -13.22 17.11 4.91
C PRO A 37 -12.54 16.77 6.24
N ASP A 38 -13.25 16.72 7.35
CA ASP A 38 -12.60 16.43 8.65
C ASP A 38 -12.33 14.94 8.87
N LEU A 39 -12.90 14.04 8.06
CA LEU A 39 -12.81 12.59 8.28
C LEU A 39 -11.92 11.88 7.26
N CYS A 40 -11.77 12.46 6.06
CA CYS A 40 -11.12 11.80 4.92
C CYS A 40 -9.86 12.53 4.49
N ASP A 41 -8.85 11.76 4.12
CA ASP A 41 -7.59 12.25 3.57
C ASP A 41 -7.74 12.55 2.06
N ILE A 42 -8.41 11.66 1.33
CA ILE A 42 -8.77 11.86 -0.09
C ILE A 42 -10.27 12.18 -0.19
N LEU A 43 -10.56 13.34 -0.79
CA LEU A 43 -11.90 13.91 -0.84
C LEU A 43 -12.52 13.81 -2.23
N PHE A 44 -13.81 13.47 -2.25
CA PHE A 44 -14.63 13.41 -3.46
C PHE A 44 -15.92 14.25 -3.30
N PRO A 45 -15.81 15.57 -3.10
CA PRO A 45 -16.93 16.40 -2.62
C PRO A 45 -18.13 16.44 -3.58
N ASN A 46 -17.89 16.24 -4.88
CA ASN A 46 -18.90 16.39 -5.93
C ASN A 46 -19.68 15.10 -6.23
N ASP A 47 -19.27 13.95 -5.70
CA ASP A 47 -19.94 12.67 -5.94
C ASP A 47 -20.84 12.28 -4.77
N GLU A 48 -22.12 12.64 -4.85
CA GLU A 48 -23.10 12.36 -3.80
C GLU A 48 -23.35 10.85 -3.56
N LYS A 49 -22.89 9.99 -4.48
CA LYS A 49 -22.92 8.53 -4.33
C LYS A 49 -21.70 7.97 -3.60
N ILE A 50 -20.75 8.80 -3.19
CA ILE A 50 -19.75 8.43 -2.19
C ILE A 50 -20.33 8.69 -0.80
N SER A 51 -19.88 8.01 0.26
CA SER A 51 -20.34 8.29 1.65
C SER A 51 -19.48 9.37 2.31
N ARG A 52 -19.94 9.96 3.42
CA ARG A 52 -19.15 10.95 4.18
C ARG A 52 -17.78 10.39 4.58
N LEU A 53 -17.77 9.14 5.02
CA LEU A 53 -16.62 8.27 5.20
C LEU A 53 -17.00 6.94 4.53
N HIS A 54 -16.22 6.47 3.55
CA HIS A 54 -16.64 5.37 2.69
C HIS A 54 -15.73 4.14 2.81
N ALA A 55 -14.44 4.34 2.62
CA ALA A 55 -13.46 3.27 2.58
C ALA A 55 -12.12 3.78 3.12
N GLU A 56 -11.22 2.85 3.40
CA GLU A 56 -9.85 3.21 3.73
C GLU A 56 -8.83 2.28 3.09
N ILE A 57 -7.72 2.88 2.69
CA ILE A 57 -6.53 2.19 2.17
C ILE A 57 -5.50 2.10 3.28
N PHE A 58 -4.84 0.96 3.38
CA PHE A 58 -3.75 0.77 4.34
C PHE A 58 -2.72 -0.20 3.77
N PHE A 59 -1.50 -0.15 4.29
CA PHE A 59 -0.44 -1.09 3.92
C PHE A 59 -0.40 -2.23 4.94
N ASN A 60 -0.52 -3.47 4.48
CA ASN A 60 -0.34 -4.66 5.30
C ASN A 60 1.12 -5.11 5.23
N CYS A 61 1.89 -4.88 6.30
CA CYS A 61 3.30 -5.22 6.37
C CYS A 61 3.58 -6.73 6.33
N GLU A 62 2.67 -7.56 6.84
CA GLU A 62 2.84 -9.03 6.82
C GLU A 62 2.73 -9.56 5.39
N GLN A 63 1.83 -8.99 4.60
CA GLN A 63 1.56 -9.39 3.22
C GLN A 63 2.27 -8.53 2.18
N ASN A 64 3.00 -7.50 2.61
CA ASN A 64 3.72 -6.55 1.76
C ASN A 64 2.84 -5.99 0.62
N SER A 65 1.61 -5.60 0.93
CA SER A 65 0.65 -5.13 -0.07
C SER A 65 -0.25 -4.04 0.49
N PHE A 66 -0.69 -3.15 -0.39
CA PHE A 66 -1.79 -2.24 -0.08
C PHE A 66 -3.11 -2.99 -0.13
N TYR A 67 -3.99 -2.67 0.81
CA TYR A 67 -5.34 -3.18 0.91
C TYR A 67 -6.33 -2.03 0.97
N LEU A 68 -7.54 -2.31 0.48
CA LEU A 68 -8.70 -1.45 0.60
C LEU A 68 -9.77 -2.19 1.38
N ARG A 69 -10.47 -1.50 2.26
CA ARG A 69 -11.68 -2.04 2.90
C ARG A 69 -12.80 -1.02 2.93
N LYS A 70 -14.02 -1.53 2.84
CA LYS A 70 -15.23 -0.74 3.01
C LYS A 70 -15.44 -0.46 4.50
N LEU A 71 -15.77 0.78 4.83
CA LEU A 71 -16.11 1.17 6.20
C LEU A 71 -17.61 0.93 6.50
N PRO A 72 -17.97 0.57 7.74
CA PRO A 72 -19.37 0.32 8.13
C PRO A 72 -20.31 1.52 7.89
N GLU A 73 -19.80 2.74 8.02
CA GLU A 73 -20.53 3.99 7.79
C GLU A 73 -20.89 4.19 6.31
N GLY A 74 -20.15 3.52 5.42
CA GLY A 74 -20.40 3.53 3.99
C GLY A 74 -21.71 2.81 3.65
N LYS A 75 -22.73 3.54 3.22
CA LYS A 75 -24.04 2.95 2.87
C LYS A 75 -24.09 2.34 1.48
N ARG A 76 -23.12 2.67 0.64
CA ARG A 76 -23.06 2.29 -0.79
C ARG A 76 -21.97 1.25 -1.02
N PRO A 77 -22.07 0.45 -2.08
CA PRO A 77 -21.07 -0.58 -2.36
C PRO A 77 -19.73 0.05 -2.71
N LEU A 78 -18.66 -0.63 -2.30
CA LEU A 78 -17.32 -0.47 -2.82
C LEU A 78 -17.15 -1.53 -3.91
N ILE A 79 -16.68 -1.15 -5.09
CA ILE A 79 -16.40 -2.11 -6.17
C ILE A 79 -14.90 -2.08 -6.46
N VAL A 80 -14.26 -3.24 -6.55
CA VAL A 80 -12.85 -3.39 -6.93
C VAL A 80 -12.73 -4.44 -8.01
N ASP A 81 -12.10 -4.08 -9.13
CA ASP A 81 -11.90 -4.97 -10.29
C ASP A 81 -13.19 -5.62 -10.82
N GLY A 82 -14.32 -4.92 -10.68
CA GLY A 82 -15.66 -5.38 -11.08
C GLY A 82 -16.43 -6.16 -10.00
N GLU A 83 -15.81 -6.45 -8.85
CA GLU A 83 -16.43 -7.19 -7.75
C GLU A 83 -16.96 -6.27 -6.65
N ILE A 84 -18.17 -6.55 -6.13
CA ILE A 84 -18.77 -5.79 -5.04
C ILE A 84 -18.18 -6.26 -3.69
N ILE A 85 -17.44 -5.37 -3.04
CA ILE A 85 -16.86 -5.59 -1.72
C ILE A 85 -17.84 -5.09 -0.66
N THR A 86 -18.56 -6.04 -0.04
CA THR A 86 -19.54 -5.75 1.03
C THR A 86 -18.92 -5.83 2.43
N HIS A 87 -17.91 -6.68 2.60
CA HIS A 87 -17.17 -6.92 3.83
C HIS A 87 -15.75 -7.39 3.50
N GLY A 88 -14.84 -7.31 4.49
CA GLY A 88 -13.46 -7.74 4.34
C GLY A 88 -12.55 -6.72 3.67
N GLU A 89 -11.38 -7.21 3.25
CA GLU A 89 -10.26 -6.43 2.74
C GLU A 89 -9.85 -6.99 1.38
N VAL A 90 -9.54 -6.12 0.42
CA VAL A 90 -9.12 -6.50 -0.93
C VAL A 90 -7.75 -5.92 -1.25
N SER A 91 -6.86 -6.73 -1.82
CA SER A 91 -5.52 -6.31 -2.22
C SER A 91 -5.60 -5.39 -3.45
N LEU A 92 -4.87 -4.28 -3.39
CA LEU A 92 -4.69 -3.35 -4.50
C LEU A 92 -3.38 -3.63 -5.21
N ARG A 93 -3.44 -3.88 -6.52
CA ARG A 93 -2.29 -4.10 -7.40
C ARG A 93 -2.25 -3.07 -8.51
N GLN A 94 -1.10 -2.94 -9.18
CA GLN A 94 -1.02 -2.10 -10.37
C GLN A 94 -2.05 -2.56 -11.40
N GLY A 95 -2.83 -1.61 -11.93
CA GLY A 95 -3.94 -1.86 -12.84
C GLY A 95 -5.29 -2.11 -12.16
N SER A 96 -5.34 -2.23 -10.83
CA SER A 96 -6.62 -2.35 -10.12
C SER A 96 -7.49 -1.11 -10.34
N THR A 97 -8.80 -1.34 -10.45
CA THR A 97 -9.81 -0.29 -10.62
C THR A 97 -10.78 -0.31 -9.45
N ILE A 98 -10.88 0.82 -8.75
CA ILE A 98 -11.75 1.03 -7.61
C ILE A 98 -12.90 1.93 -8.08
N ILE A 99 -14.14 1.52 -7.86
CA ILE A 99 -15.31 2.37 -8.09
C ILE A 99 -15.94 2.71 -6.75
N LEU A 100 -15.95 4.01 -6.45
CA LEU A 100 -16.62 4.61 -5.30
C LEU A 100 -17.68 5.57 -5.84
N GLY A 101 -18.97 5.24 -5.66
CA GLY A 101 -20.04 6.05 -6.24
C GLY A 101 -20.01 6.00 -7.76
N GLU A 102 -19.77 7.13 -8.40
CA GLU A 102 -19.54 7.28 -9.85
C GLU A 102 -18.06 7.53 -10.18
N THR A 103 -17.22 7.69 -9.16
CA THR A 103 -15.80 7.96 -9.33
C THR A 103 -15.04 6.66 -9.54
N GLU A 104 -14.40 6.54 -10.70
CA GLU A 104 -13.44 5.49 -11.02
C GLU A 104 -12.02 5.96 -10.64
N ILE A 105 -11.37 5.21 -9.76
CA ILE A 105 -10.01 5.44 -9.28
C ILE A 105 -9.14 4.28 -9.74
N LYS A 106 -8.06 4.58 -10.45
CA LYS A 106 -7.10 3.61 -10.97
C LYS A 106 -5.87 3.55 -10.10
N VAL A 107 -5.41 2.35 -9.82
CA VAL A 107 -4.09 2.10 -9.25
C VAL A 107 -3.08 2.08 -10.38
N VAL A 108 -2.38 3.19 -10.62
CA VAL A 108 -1.48 3.32 -11.78
C VAL A 108 -0.07 2.80 -11.49
N ALA A 109 0.36 2.84 -10.23
CA ALA A 109 1.64 2.27 -9.80
C ALA A 109 1.56 1.76 -8.35
N VAL A 110 2.28 0.68 -8.08
CA VAL A 110 2.53 0.17 -6.72
C VAL A 110 4.02 -0.09 -6.62
N PHE A 111 4.66 0.54 -5.64
CA PHE A 111 6.04 0.25 -5.26
C PHE A 111 6.02 -0.29 -3.84
N VAL A 112 6.48 -1.53 -3.66
CA VAL A 112 6.58 -2.11 -2.33
C VAL A 112 8.04 -2.12 -1.95
N ASP A 113 8.39 -1.37 -0.92
CA ASP A 113 9.68 -1.56 -0.27
C ASP A 113 9.54 -2.77 0.62
N LEU A 114 10.20 -3.84 0.23
CA LEU A 114 10.18 -5.09 0.93
C LEU A 114 10.81 -4.87 2.30
N ALA A 115 9.97 -4.66 3.33
CA ALA A 115 10.37 -4.44 4.71
C ALA A 115 10.88 -5.73 5.39
N TYR A 116 11.52 -6.60 4.60
CA TYR A 116 12.31 -7.70 5.11
C TYR A 116 13.79 -7.40 4.89
N GLY A 117 14.66 -7.92 5.75
CA GLY A 117 16.08 -8.00 5.51
C GLY A 117 16.46 -9.40 5.04
N LEU A 118 17.51 -9.55 4.26
CA LEU A 118 18.08 -10.85 3.92
C LEU A 118 19.16 -11.20 4.95
N ILE A 119 19.02 -12.33 5.64
CA ILE A 119 20.06 -12.85 6.51
C ILE A 119 21.16 -13.46 5.64
N CYS A 120 22.35 -12.86 5.63
CA CYS A 120 23.48 -13.41 4.88
C CYS A 120 23.79 -14.84 5.37
N PRO A 121 23.81 -15.84 4.47
CA PRO A 121 24.02 -17.24 4.85
C PRO A 121 25.46 -17.52 5.28
N ASN A 122 26.41 -16.63 4.97
CA ASN A 122 27.78 -16.76 5.43
C ASN A 122 27.89 -16.39 6.91
N ILE A 123 28.03 -17.41 7.76
CA ILE A 123 28.17 -17.23 9.22
C ILE A 123 29.43 -16.43 9.61
N LYS A 124 30.45 -16.37 8.74
CA LYS A 124 31.68 -15.59 8.94
C LYS A 124 31.57 -14.16 8.37
N CYS A 125 30.39 -13.76 7.89
CA CYS A 125 30.17 -12.43 7.33
C CYS A 125 30.48 -11.34 8.37
N ARG A 126 31.24 -10.32 7.95
CA ARG A 126 31.61 -9.16 8.78
C ARG A 126 30.57 -8.04 8.72
N ASN A 127 29.31 -8.40 8.49
CA ASN A 127 28.20 -7.45 8.52
C ASN A 127 28.16 -6.77 9.90
N PRO A 128 28.08 -5.43 9.99
CA PRO A 128 27.97 -4.72 11.26
C PRO A 128 26.69 -5.09 12.03
N ASP A 129 25.63 -5.54 11.35
CA ASP A 129 24.46 -6.12 12.00
C ASP A 129 24.77 -7.54 12.50
N LYS A 130 24.59 -7.79 13.81
CA LYS A 130 24.86 -9.09 14.46
C LYS A 130 24.03 -10.24 13.88
N ARG A 131 22.85 -9.94 13.33
CA ARG A 131 21.97 -10.91 12.65
C ARG A 131 22.34 -11.08 11.17
N ARG A 132 23.37 -10.38 10.68
CA ARG A 132 23.83 -10.35 9.29
C ARG A 132 22.74 -9.94 8.30
N ILE A 133 21.87 -9.03 8.73
CA ILE A 133 20.78 -8.50 7.91
C ILE A 133 21.35 -7.63 6.80
N VAL A 134 20.97 -7.92 5.57
CA VAL A 134 21.31 -7.19 4.35
C VAL A 134 20.03 -6.64 3.74
N ASP A 135 20.11 -5.44 3.18
CA ASP A 135 19.02 -4.84 2.42
C ASP A 135 18.66 -5.73 1.20
N PRO A 136 17.37 -6.03 0.95
CA PRO A 136 16.94 -6.86 -0.18
C PRO A 136 17.39 -6.39 -1.54
N LYS A 137 17.69 -5.09 -1.72
CA LYS A 137 18.23 -4.57 -2.99
C LYS A 137 19.50 -5.30 -3.45
N HIS A 138 20.26 -5.86 -2.51
CA HIS A 138 21.49 -6.59 -2.80
C HIS A 138 21.26 -8.07 -3.15
N LEU A 139 20.02 -8.55 -3.27
CA LEU A 139 19.71 -9.96 -3.55
C LEU A 139 20.47 -10.49 -4.77
N LEU A 140 20.55 -9.70 -5.83
CA LEU A 140 21.23 -10.05 -7.09
C LEU A 140 22.71 -9.66 -7.12
N GLU A 141 23.13 -8.73 -6.27
CA GLU A 141 24.51 -8.23 -6.19
C GLU A 141 25.39 -9.06 -5.24
N GLY A 142 24.77 -9.77 -4.30
CA GLY A 142 25.43 -10.45 -3.20
C GLY A 142 25.64 -9.55 -1.96
N CYS A 143 26.04 -10.16 -0.85
CA CYS A 143 26.21 -9.44 0.41
C CYS A 143 27.32 -8.38 0.30
N PRO A 144 27.04 -7.08 0.54
CA PRO A 144 28.02 -5.99 0.36
C PRO A 144 29.21 -6.10 1.31
N TRP A 145 29.10 -6.88 2.39
CA TRP A 145 30.15 -7.04 3.39
C TRP A 145 31.10 -8.21 3.16
N CYS A 146 30.70 -9.21 2.37
CA CYS A 146 31.51 -10.42 2.19
C CYS A 146 31.43 -11.06 0.79
N GLY A 147 30.65 -10.49 -0.13
CA GLY A 147 30.46 -10.99 -1.49
C GLY A 147 29.68 -12.31 -1.60
N THR A 148 29.20 -12.87 -0.48
CA THR A 148 28.42 -14.12 -0.52
C THR A 148 27.08 -13.89 -1.22
N SER A 149 26.73 -14.79 -2.15
CA SER A 149 25.42 -14.78 -2.82
C SER A 149 24.27 -14.85 -1.81
N LEU A 150 23.25 -14.04 -2.03
CA LEU A 150 22.04 -13.96 -1.20
C LEU A 150 20.87 -14.77 -1.80
N ALA A 151 21.07 -15.49 -2.89
CA ALA A 151 20.01 -16.27 -3.53
C ALA A 151 19.36 -17.32 -2.60
N ALA A 152 20.09 -17.79 -1.59
CA ALA A 152 19.62 -18.72 -0.57
C ALA A 152 19.45 -18.07 0.83
N ALA A 153 19.44 -16.74 0.90
CA ALA A 153 19.28 -16.01 2.16
C ALA A 153 17.86 -16.18 2.72
N GLN A 154 17.76 -16.29 4.04
CA GLN A 154 16.47 -16.28 4.74
C GLN A 154 15.98 -14.84 4.88
N SER A 155 14.67 -14.63 4.75
CA SER A 155 14.05 -13.32 5.00
C SER A 155 13.86 -13.08 6.50
N PHE A 156 14.21 -11.88 6.94
CA PHE A 156 14.02 -11.38 8.30
C PHE A 156 12.96 -10.27 8.27
N HIS A 157 11.80 -10.51 8.86
CA HIS A 157 10.76 -9.50 8.95
C HIS A 157 10.94 -8.71 10.26
N ARG A 158 10.98 -7.37 10.17
CA ARG A 158 10.99 -6.51 11.36
C ARG A 158 9.57 -6.48 11.93
N SER A 159 9.37 -7.16 13.06
CA SER A 159 8.20 -7.00 13.95
C SER A 159 8.24 -5.68 14.68
#